data_AF-A0A8B8EZ14-F1
#
_entry.id   AF-A0A8B8EZ14-F1
#
_cell.length_a   1.000
_cell.length_b   1.000
_cell.length_c   1.000
_cell.angle_alpha   90.00
_cell.angle_beta   90.00
_cell.angle_gamma   90.00
#
_symmetry.space_group_name_H-M   'P 1'
#
loop_
_entity.id
_entity.type
_entity.pdbx_description
1 polymer ?
#
loop_
_entity_poly.entity_id
_entity_poly.type
_entity_poly.pdbx_seq_one_letter_code
_entity_poly.pdbx_strand_id
1 'polypeptide(L)'
;MHRDRLSKDFSCWNILMARLKRHRFKIIAAFLVVFVLFYLYTQKEYGSELMNQSVSAQHLDRLSKQLLFNGPVRNIHSHNASSQGALEYCSSPNADSVKEWSHQVGPDANQYKLELVQMMIRHGDRTPLHTLADRPNPRISCKFSTKEKNLHWIVGKFISRMQNEKVDVNFENMQPFPNQPFCRQSYLTPQGAVQQLLNGLKAKHKYINHLDLFEQDFSERKVIAMSTVFPRTYQSANAFLYGFL
;
A
#
# COMPACT_ATOMS: atom_id res chain seq x y z
N MET A 1 -18.54 -46.88 -60.55
CA MET A 1 -19.57 -46.67 -59.51
C MET A 1 -19.14 -45.62 -58.48
N HIS A 2 -18.60 -44.46 -58.90
CA HIS A 2 -18.02 -43.46 -57.98
C HIS A 2 -18.28 -41.98 -58.35
N ARG A 3 -19.10 -41.68 -59.37
CA ARG A 3 -19.35 -40.31 -59.85
C ARG A 3 -20.60 -39.63 -59.26
N ASP A 4 -21.45 -40.36 -58.54
CA ASP A 4 -22.74 -39.83 -58.04
C ASP A 4 -22.70 -39.28 -56.61
N ARG A 5 -21.54 -39.32 -55.94
CA ARG A 5 -21.41 -38.88 -54.55
C ARG A 5 -21.03 -37.40 -54.40
N LEU A 6 -20.42 -36.79 -55.43
CA LEU A 6 -19.94 -35.40 -55.38
C LEU A 6 -21.01 -34.33 -55.72
N SER A 7 -22.11 -34.68 -56.40
CA SER A 7 -23.15 -33.68 -56.72
C SER A 7 -24.13 -33.40 -55.58
N LYS A 8 -24.24 -34.31 -54.60
CA LYS A 8 -25.12 -34.14 -53.43
C LYS A 8 -24.54 -33.18 -52.38
N ASP A 9 -23.22 -33.09 -52.27
CA ASP A 9 -22.56 -32.22 -51.27
C ASP A 9 -22.64 -30.73 -51.61
N PHE A 10 -22.61 -30.37 -52.91
CA PHE A 10 -22.78 -28.97 -53.34
C PHE A 10 -24.18 -28.41 -53.08
N SER A 11 -25.22 -29.26 -53.13
CA SER A 11 -26.61 -28.86 -52.87
C SER A 11 -26.82 -28.53 -51.39
N CYS A 12 -26.22 -29.30 -50.48
CA CYS A 12 -26.36 -29.10 -49.04
C CYS A 12 -25.64 -27.82 -48.57
N TRP A 13 -24.49 -27.50 -49.17
CA TRP A 13 -23.73 -26.28 -48.86
C TRP A 13 -24.46 -24.99 -49.26
N ASN A 14 -25.13 -24.99 -50.42
CA ASN A 14 -25.91 -23.85 -50.89
C ASN A 14 -27.17 -23.61 -50.03
N ILE A 15 -27.81 -24.67 -49.53
CA ILE A 15 -28.96 -24.57 -48.61
C ILE A 15 -28.52 -24.04 -47.25
N LEU A 16 -27.38 -24.49 -46.72
CA LEU A 16 -26.81 -24.01 -45.46
C LEU A 16 -26.44 -22.53 -45.54
N MET A 17 -25.79 -22.10 -46.63
CA MET A 17 -25.44 -20.69 -46.87
C MET A 17 -26.67 -19.80 -47.05
N ALA A 18 -27.73 -20.27 -47.70
CA ALA A 18 -28.98 -19.54 -47.83
C ALA A 18 -29.72 -19.37 -46.49
N ARG A 19 -29.68 -20.40 -45.62
CA ARG A 19 -30.22 -20.33 -44.24
C ARG A 19 -29.41 -19.38 -43.36
N LEU A 20 -28.09 -19.41 -43.45
CA LEU A 20 -27.20 -18.48 -42.75
C LEU A 20 -27.49 -17.04 -43.17
N LYS A 21 -27.65 -16.77 -44.48
CA LYS A 21 -27.98 -15.43 -45.02
C LYS A 21 -29.30 -14.88 -44.47
N ARG A 22 -30.31 -15.75 -44.29
CA ARG A 22 -31.65 -15.40 -43.76
C ARG A 22 -31.65 -15.07 -42.25
N HIS A 23 -30.65 -15.53 -41.50
CA HIS A 23 -30.54 -15.30 -40.06
C HIS A 23 -29.37 -14.40 -39.63
N ARG A 24 -28.59 -13.84 -40.57
CA ARG A 24 -27.44 -12.97 -40.26
C ARG A 24 -27.80 -11.83 -39.32
N PHE A 25 -28.93 -11.16 -39.53
CA PHE A 25 -29.38 -10.08 -38.65
C PHE A 25 -29.68 -10.55 -37.22
N LYS A 26 -30.26 -11.74 -37.05
CA LYS A 26 -30.55 -12.28 -35.70
C LYS A 26 -29.27 -12.69 -34.97
N ILE A 27 -28.30 -13.24 -35.70
CA ILE A 27 -26.99 -13.62 -35.15
C ILE A 27 -26.22 -12.36 -34.72
N ILE A 28 -26.15 -11.34 -35.58
CA ILE A 28 -25.48 -10.06 -35.27
C ILE A 28 -26.15 -9.37 -34.07
N ALA A 29 -27.49 -9.33 -34.02
CA ALA A 29 -28.22 -8.76 -32.89
C ALA A 29 -27.92 -9.49 -31.57
N ALA A 30 -27.84 -10.83 -31.59
CA ALA A 30 -27.47 -11.61 -30.41
C ALA A 30 -26.04 -11.32 -29.93
N PHE A 31 -25.07 -11.20 -30.83
CA PHE A 31 -23.71 -10.82 -30.48
C PHE A 31 -23.62 -9.41 -29.89
N LEU A 32 -24.37 -8.45 -30.43
CA LEU A 32 -24.42 -7.08 -29.88
C LEU A 32 -25.01 -7.06 -28.47
N VAL A 33 -26.06 -7.82 -28.20
CA VAL A 33 -26.64 -7.92 -26.85
C VAL A 33 -25.64 -8.52 -25.87
N VAL A 34 -24.95 -9.61 -26.25
CA VAL A 34 -23.92 -10.23 -25.40
C VAL A 34 -22.76 -9.26 -25.16
N PHE A 35 -22.31 -8.53 -26.18
CA PHE A 35 -21.24 -7.54 -26.05
C PHE A 35 -21.62 -6.38 -25.13
N VAL A 36 -22.84 -5.85 -25.26
CA VAL A 36 -23.35 -4.79 -24.38
C VAL A 36 -23.48 -5.28 -22.94
N LEU A 37 -23.99 -6.49 -22.71
CA LEU A 37 -24.09 -7.06 -21.37
C LEU A 37 -22.70 -7.29 -20.75
N PHE A 38 -21.73 -7.77 -21.53
CA PHE A 38 -20.35 -7.93 -21.08
C PHE A 38 -19.69 -6.56 -20.78
N TYR A 39 -19.92 -5.56 -21.62
CA TYR A 39 -19.44 -4.20 -21.40
C TYR A 39 -20.04 -3.57 -20.13
N LEU A 40 -21.34 -3.75 -19.90
CA LEU A 40 -22.00 -3.26 -18.68
C LEU A 40 -21.54 -4.02 -17.43
N TYR A 41 -21.30 -5.32 -17.54
CA TYR A 41 -20.76 -6.13 -16.44
C TYR A 41 -19.35 -5.69 -16.06
N THR A 42 -18.46 -5.51 -17.04
CA THR A 42 -17.10 -5.04 -16.81
C THR A 42 -17.08 -3.62 -16.23
N GLN A 43 -17.91 -2.69 -16.72
CA GLN A 43 -18.03 -1.35 -16.13
C GLN A 43 -18.46 -1.37 -14.65
N LYS A 44 -19.32 -2.29 -14.25
CA LYS A 44 -19.75 -2.44 -12.85
C LYS A 44 -18.62 -2.94 -11.94
N GLU A 45 -17.80 -3.86 -12.44
CA GLU A 45 -16.68 -4.44 -11.68
C GLU A 45 -15.53 -3.43 -11.53
N TYR A 46 -15.13 -2.77 -12.63
CA TYR A 46 -14.11 -1.70 -12.60
C TYR A 46 -14.54 -0.45 -11.80
N GLY A 47 -15.81 -0.06 -11.88
CA GLY A 47 -16.34 1.07 -11.12
C GLY A 47 -16.32 0.83 -9.60
N SER A 48 -16.46 -0.43 -9.17
CA SER A 48 -16.38 -0.81 -7.76
C SER A 48 -14.96 -0.72 -7.20
N GLU A 49 -13.95 -1.06 -8.00
CA GLU A 49 -12.53 -0.94 -7.64
C GLU A 49 -12.06 0.51 -7.56
N LEU A 50 -12.46 1.36 -8.51
CA LEU A 50 -12.10 2.79 -8.53
C LEU A 50 -12.71 3.55 -7.34
N MET A 51 -13.96 3.23 -6.98
CA MET A 51 -14.62 3.77 -5.79
C MET A 51 -13.98 3.27 -4.48
N ASN A 52 -13.51 2.02 -4.43
CA ASN A 52 -12.77 1.52 -3.27
C ASN A 52 -11.40 2.20 -3.10
N GLN A 53 -10.72 2.51 -4.21
CA GLN A 53 -9.45 3.24 -4.19
C GLN A 53 -9.61 4.70 -3.74
N SER A 54 -10.64 5.40 -4.20
CA SER A 54 -10.90 6.80 -3.81
C SER A 54 -11.33 6.91 -2.34
N VAL A 55 -12.15 5.97 -1.85
CA VAL A 55 -12.52 5.86 -0.43
C VAL A 55 -11.30 5.51 0.42
N SER A 56 -10.42 4.62 -0.04
CA SER A 56 -9.16 4.28 0.64
C SER A 56 -8.21 5.48 0.72
N ALA A 57 -8.09 6.28 -0.35
CA ALA A 57 -7.25 7.49 -0.37
C ALA A 57 -7.77 8.58 0.58
N GLN A 58 -9.08 8.85 0.58
CA GLN A 58 -9.69 9.80 1.53
C GLN A 58 -9.61 9.29 2.98
N HIS A 59 -9.72 7.98 3.19
CA HIS A 59 -9.55 7.35 4.50
C HIS A 59 -8.10 7.43 4.99
N LEU A 60 -7.11 7.23 4.10
CA LEU A 60 -5.69 7.38 4.42
C LEU A 60 -5.30 8.84 4.68
N ASP A 61 -5.87 9.81 3.94
CA ASP A 61 -5.68 11.24 4.23
C ASP A 61 -6.30 11.64 5.57
N ARG A 62 -7.52 11.16 5.89
CA ARG A 62 -8.14 11.36 7.21
C ARG A 62 -7.36 10.70 8.35
N LEU A 63 -6.91 9.46 8.17
CA LEU A 63 -6.04 8.76 9.13
C LEU A 63 -4.71 9.48 9.29
N SER A 64 -4.16 10.05 8.21
CA SER A 64 -2.92 10.82 8.27
C SER A 64 -3.08 12.06 9.15
N LYS A 65 -4.17 12.80 8.95
CA LYS A 65 -4.49 14.00 9.73
C LYS A 65 -4.84 13.63 11.17
N GLN A 66 -5.51 12.50 11.39
CA GLN A 66 -5.80 11.97 12.73
C GLN A 66 -4.59 11.36 13.45
N LEU A 67 -3.55 10.92 12.75
CA LEU A 67 -2.35 10.34 13.39
C LEU A 67 -1.22 11.36 13.53
N LEU A 68 -1.13 12.34 12.63
CA LEU A 68 -0.09 13.39 12.64
C LEU A 68 -0.51 14.67 13.36
N PHE A 69 -1.81 15.02 13.35
CA PHE A 69 -2.29 16.31 13.88
C PHE A 69 -3.41 16.19 14.91
N ASN A 70 -4.26 15.16 14.83
CA ASN A 70 -5.44 14.97 15.68
C ASN A 70 -5.47 13.61 16.39
N GLY A 71 -4.30 13.07 16.73
CA GLY A 71 -4.28 11.98 17.70
C GLY A 71 -4.95 12.55 18.94
N PRO A 72 -6.01 11.93 19.50
CA PRO A 72 -6.46 12.37 20.80
C PRO A 72 -5.22 12.27 21.67
N VAL A 73 -4.74 13.41 22.18
CA VAL A 73 -4.04 13.42 23.46
C VAL A 73 -5.09 12.81 24.38
N ARG A 74 -5.09 11.48 24.48
CA ARG A 74 -5.84 10.81 25.50
C ARG A 74 -5.27 11.43 26.75
N ASN A 75 -6.09 12.20 27.43
CA ASN A 75 -5.93 12.44 28.84
C ASN A 75 -5.79 11.05 29.46
N ILE A 76 -4.55 10.61 29.61
CA ILE A 76 -4.18 9.55 30.53
C ILE A 76 -4.22 10.21 31.90
N HIS A 77 -5.43 10.62 32.30
CA HIS A 77 -5.83 10.61 33.70
C HIS A 77 -6.39 9.19 33.86
N SER A 78 -5.67 8.23 34.40
CA SER A 78 -5.26 8.19 35.79
C SER A 78 -4.15 7.16 35.94
N HIS A 79 -2.95 7.59 36.31
CA HIS A 79 -2.35 7.31 37.62
C HIS A 79 -1.07 8.16 37.74
N ASN A 80 -1.07 8.98 38.79
CA ASN A 80 -0.07 9.92 39.28
C ASN A 80 1.36 9.84 38.69
N ALA A 81 1.84 11.02 38.29
CA ALA A 81 3.21 11.45 37.95
C ALA A 81 3.62 11.44 36.46
N SER A 82 3.96 12.65 35.97
CA SER A 82 4.86 12.97 34.83
C SER A 82 4.35 13.04 33.38
N SER A 83 3.05 13.22 33.11
CA SER A 83 2.57 13.45 31.73
C SER A 83 2.78 14.87 31.21
N GLN A 84 2.86 15.89 32.08
CA GLN A 84 3.09 17.29 31.65
C GLN A 84 4.49 17.52 31.08
N GLY A 85 5.54 17.01 31.74
CA GLY A 85 6.92 17.16 31.24
C GLY A 85 7.21 16.35 29.96
N ALA A 86 6.48 15.26 29.72
CA ALA A 86 6.63 14.48 28.49
C ALA A 86 6.08 15.23 27.26
N LEU A 87 4.98 15.97 27.42
CA LEU A 87 4.42 16.82 26.37
C LEU A 87 5.33 18.01 26.03
N GLU A 88 6.05 18.53 27.02
CA GLU A 88 7.03 19.61 26.85
C GLU A 88 8.26 19.19 26.04
N TYR A 89 8.64 17.90 26.10
CA TYR A 89 9.72 17.31 25.29
C TYR A 89 9.27 16.78 23.92
N CYS A 90 7.96 16.66 23.69
CA CYS A 90 7.43 16.26 22.39
C CYS A 90 7.49 17.45 21.43
N SER A 91 8.51 17.50 20.58
CA SER A 91 8.51 18.36 19.41
C SER A 91 7.49 17.84 18.39
N SER A 92 6.22 18.18 18.60
CA SER A 92 5.19 18.00 17.58
C SER A 92 5.60 18.78 16.34
N PRO A 93 5.57 18.18 15.14
CA PRO A 93 5.82 18.92 13.93
C PRO A 93 4.81 20.07 13.84
N ASN A 94 5.27 21.31 13.97
CA ASN A 94 4.46 22.48 13.68
C ASN A 94 4.36 22.66 12.16
N ALA A 95 3.39 23.45 11.68
CA ALA A 95 3.22 23.69 10.24
C ALA A 95 4.50 24.21 9.56
N ASP A 96 5.37 24.92 10.30
CA ASP A 96 6.64 25.44 9.81
C ASP A 96 7.76 24.39 9.71
N SER A 97 7.66 23.30 10.46
CA SER A 97 8.59 22.15 10.43
C SER A 97 8.29 21.19 9.30
N VAL A 98 7.06 21.24 8.76
CA VAL A 98 6.65 20.58 7.52
C VAL A 98 6.61 21.62 6.41
N LYS A 99 7.79 22.15 6.06
CA LYS A 99 7.92 22.94 4.83
C LYS A 99 7.97 21.97 3.65
N GLU A 100 6.82 21.74 3.01
CA GLU A 100 6.81 21.29 1.62
C GLU A 100 7.37 22.46 0.81
N TRP A 101 8.69 22.50 0.65
CA TRP A 101 9.32 23.48 -0.23
C TRP A 101 9.06 23.03 -1.66
N SER A 102 7.88 23.34 -2.17
CA SER A 102 7.75 23.54 -3.58
C SER A 102 8.54 24.83 -3.86
N HIS A 103 9.64 24.72 -4.60
CA HIS A 103 9.90 25.79 -5.54
C HIS A 103 8.56 26.02 -6.24
N GLN A 104 8.01 27.24 -6.15
CA GLN A 104 6.78 27.57 -6.85
C GLN A 104 7.03 27.27 -8.31
N VAL A 105 6.63 26.08 -8.73
CA VAL A 105 6.60 25.71 -10.12
C VAL A 105 5.57 26.68 -10.66
N GLY A 106 6.02 27.56 -11.56
CA GLY A 106 5.19 28.63 -12.10
C GLY A 106 3.90 28.09 -12.76
N PRO A 107 3.16 28.92 -13.50
CA PRO A 107 1.93 28.49 -14.18
C PRO A 107 2.06 27.22 -15.04
N ASP A 108 3.29 26.80 -15.37
CA ASP A 108 3.64 25.59 -16.12
C ASP A 108 3.91 24.34 -15.26
N ALA A 109 3.43 24.26 -14.02
CA ALA A 109 3.64 23.10 -13.13
C ALA A 109 3.25 21.74 -13.75
N ASN A 110 2.28 21.75 -14.66
CA ASN A 110 1.83 20.55 -15.39
C ASN A 110 2.79 20.10 -16.51
N GLN A 111 3.86 20.85 -16.81
CA GLN A 111 4.86 20.49 -17.82
C GLN A 111 6.04 19.71 -17.25
N TYR A 112 6.16 19.63 -15.92
CA TYR A 112 7.26 18.93 -15.27
C TYR A 112 6.91 17.48 -15.00
N LYS A 113 7.83 16.59 -15.34
CA LYS A 113 7.75 15.17 -15.06
C LYS A 113 8.65 14.82 -13.88
N LEU A 114 8.17 13.95 -13.00
CA LEU A 114 8.95 13.44 -11.88
C LEU A 114 9.95 12.39 -12.39
N GLU A 115 11.26 12.68 -12.28
CA GLU A 115 12.32 11.78 -12.75
C GLU A 115 12.93 10.93 -11.61
N LEU A 116 12.99 11.48 -10.39
CA LEU A 116 13.66 10.84 -9.26
C LEU A 116 13.03 11.24 -7.93
N VAL A 117 12.90 10.26 -7.04
CA VAL A 117 12.55 10.48 -5.64
C VAL A 117 13.62 9.86 -4.74
N GLN A 118 14.16 10.65 -3.83
CA GLN A 118 15.08 10.18 -2.79
C GLN A 118 14.44 10.41 -1.43
N MET A 119 14.36 9.36 -0.62
CA MET A 119 13.76 9.43 0.70
C MET A 119 14.77 8.95 1.74
N MET A 120 15.03 9.79 2.74
CA MET A 120 15.74 9.40 3.94
C MET A 120 14.74 9.34 5.09
N ILE A 121 14.48 8.14 5.58
CA ILE A 121 13.53 7.92 6.66
C ILE A 121 14.26 7.54 7.94
N ARG A 122 13.83 8.12 9.06
CA ARG A 122 14.18 7.59 10.38
C ARG A 122 13.37 6.32 10.63
N HIS A 123 13.90 5.43 11.48
CA HIS A 123 13.11 4.32 12.00
C HIS A 123 11.81 4.81 12.68
N GLY A 124 10.78 3.95 12.72
CA GLY A 124 9.56 4.24 13.49
C GLY A 124 9.76 4.19 15.00
N ASP A 125 8.66 4.34 15.76
CA ASP A 125 8.67 4.25 17.22
C ASP A 125 9.36 2.99 17.73
N ARG A 126 10.17 3.18 18.77
CA ARG A 126 10.98 2.14 19.39
C ARG A 126 10.87 2.22 20.90
N THR A 127 11.22 1.14 21.57
CA THR A 127 11.43 1.17 23.01
C THR A 127 12.62 2.08 23.38
N PRO A 128 12.65 2.58 24.63
CA PRO A 128 13.75 3.43 25.10
C PRO A 128 15.11 2.74 24.94
N LEU A 129 16.14 3.55 24.71
CA LEU A 129 17.53 3.06 24.66
C LEU A 129 18.05 2.79 26.07
N HIS A 130 17.68 3.63 27.03
CA HIS A 130 18.08 3.51 28.43
C HIS A 130 16.84 3.48 29.32
N THR A 131 16.98 2.85 30.48
CA THR A 131 16.04 2.97 31.59
C THR A 131 16.34 4.25 32.37
N LEU A 132 15.30 4.93 32.84
CA LEU A 132 15.50 6.04 33.77
C LEU A 132 15.87 5.50 35.16
N ALA A 133 16.65 6.26 35.92
CA ALA A 133 16.91 5.95 37.32
C ALA A 133 15.58 5.80 38.07
N ASP A 134 15.45 4.75 38.88
CA ASP A 134 14.27 4.41 39.67
C ASP A 134 12.98 4.14 38.88
N ARG A 135 13.07 4.00 37.54
CA ARG A 135 11.92 3.67 36.68
C ARG A 135 12.31 2.61 35.65
N PRO A 136 12.11 1.32 35.94
CA PRO A 136 12.40 0.25 34.98
C PRO A 136 11.53 0.41 33.73
N ASN A 137 12.10 0.06 32.57
CA ASN A 137 11.34 0.10 31.31
C ASN A 137 10.15 -0.86 31.40
N PRO A 138 8.95 -0.43 30.99
CA PRO A 138 7.79 -1.30 30.99
C PRO A 138 8.03 -2.49 30.04
N ARG A 139 7.46 -3.64 30.38
CA ARG A 139 7.42 -4.80 29.49
C ARG A 139 6.46 -4.52 28.34
N ILE A 140 7.00 -4.08 27.21
CA ILE A 140 6.25 -3.79 26.00
C ILE A 140 6.20 -5.04 25.12
N SER A 141 5.01 -5.43 24.66
CA SER A 141 4.85 -6.51 23.67
C SER A 141 5.48 -6.11 22.34
N CYS A 142 6.26 -7.02 21.75
CA CYS A 142 6.79 -6.84 20.39
C CYS A 142 5.98 -7.59 19.33
N LYS A 143 4.77 -8.03 19.68
CA LYS A 143 3.81 -8.62 18.76
C LYS A 143 2.69 -7.65 18.45
N PHE A 144 2.30 -7.61 17.18
CA PHE A 144 1.12 -6.89 16.72
C PHE A 144 -0.14 -7.41 17.43
N SER A 145 -0.81 -6.50 18.12
CA SER A 145 -2.09 -6.74 18.79
C SER A 145 -3.21 -6.94 17.77
N THR A 146 -4.29 -7.59 18.20
CA THR A 146 -5.53 -7.69 17.40
C THR A 146 -6.07 -6.31 17.03
N LYS A 147 -5.92 -5.32 17.91
CA LYS A 147 -6.33 -3.95 17.65
C LYS A 147 -5.59 -3.34 16.47
N GLU A 148 -4.26 -3.44 16.41
CA GLU A 148 -3.46 -2.89 15.30
C GLU A 148 -3.80 -3.57 13.97
N LYS A 149 -3.98 -4.90 14.00
CA LYS A 149 -4.39 -5.69 12.82
C LYS A 149 -5.77 -5.27 12.30
N ASN A 150 -6.71 -4.98 13.20
CA ASN A 150 -8.06 -4.58 12.84
C ASN A 150 -8.17 -3.09 12.46
N LEU A 151 -7.32 -2.24 13.03
CA LEU A 151 -7.33 -0.80 12.75
C LEU A 151 -6.81 -0.48 11.36
N HIS A 152 -5.80 -1.23 10.90
CA HIS A 152 -5.17 -1.00 9.60
C HIS A 152 -5.14 -2.27 8.78
N TRP A 153 -5.95 -2.31 7.71
CA TRP A 153 -6.12 -3.47 6.84
C TRP A 153 -4.79 -4.02 6.27
N ILE A 154 -3.79 -3.15 6.08
CA ILE A 154 -2.49 -3.53 5.51
C ILE A 154 -1.64 -4.37 6.47
N VAL A 155 -1.84 -4.23 7.79
CA VAL A 155 -0.97 -4.84 8.81
C VAL A 155 -1.01 -6.36 8.75
N GLY A 156 -2.20 -6.95 8.57
CA GLY A 156 -2.33 -8.40 8.44
C GLY A 156 -1.59 -8.94 7.22
N LYS A 157 -1.69 -8.25 6.07
CA LYS A 157 -1.01 -8.63 4.84
C LYS A 157 0.51 -8.47 4.96
N PHE A 158 0.97 -7.39 5.58
CA PHE A 158 2.39 -7.15 5.87
C PHE A 158 2.98 -8.29 6.70
N ILE A 159 2.35 -8.65 7.83
CA ILE A 159 2.83 -9.72 8.70
C ILE A 159 2.91 -11.04 7.93
N SER A 160 1.84 -11.39 7.20
CA SER A 160 1.80 -12.62 6.41
C SER A 160 2.92 -12.66 5.35
N ARG A 161 3.17 -11.54 4.66
CA ARG A 161 4.27 -11.47 3.69
C ARG A 161 5.62 -11.63 4.35
N MET A 162 5.90 -10.87 5.41
CA MET A 162 7.21 -10.87 6.08
C MET A 162 7.54 -12.20 6.77
N GLN A 163 6.54 -13.00 7.13
CA GLN A 163 6.75 -14.35 7.67
C GLN A 163 7.27 -15.34 6.62
N ASN A 164 6.97 -15.10 5.34
CA ASN A 164 7.29 -16.00 4.25
C ASN A 164 8.43 -15.48 3.36
N GLU A 165 8.88 -14.25 3.58
CA GLU A 165 9.94 -13.63 2.80
C GLU A 165 11.31 -14.19 3.18
N LYS A 166 12.17 -14.41 2.17
CA LYS A 166 13.57 -14.75 2.42
C LYS A 166 14.30 -13.48 2.85
N VAL A 167 14.95 -13.54 4.00
CA VAL A 167 15.80 -12.45 4.49
C VAL A 167 17.06 -12.40 3.62
N ASP A 168 17.46 -11.19 3.20
CA ASP A 168 18.71 -10.97 2.47
C ASP A 168 19.91 -11.46 3.31
N VAL A 169 20.91 -12.03 2.64
CA VAL A 169 22.11 -12.63 3.26
C VAL A 169 22.81 -11.66 4.21
N ASN A 170 22.82 -10.36 3.89
CA ASN A 170 23.45 -9.31 4.69
C ASN A 170 22.68 -9.03 5.99
N PHE A 171 21.43 -9.48 6.09
CA PHE A 171 20.54 -9.27 7.22
C PHE A 171 20.03 -10.58 7.85
N GLU A 172 20.62 -11.74 7.55
CA GLU A 172 20.17 -13.07 8.02
C GLU A 172 19.91 -13.16 9.53
N ASN A 173 20.69 -12.43 10.32
CA ASN A 173 20.57 -12.40 11.78
C ASN A 173 19.47 -11.44 12.29
N MET A 174 18.74 -10.76 11.40
CA MET A 174 17.72 -9.77 11.72
C MET A 174 16.33 -10.26 11.32
N GLN A 175 15.37 -10.12 12.24
CA GLN A 175 13.97 -10.38 11.93
C GLN A 175 13.44 -9.29 10.98
N PRO A 176 12.69 -9.64 9.91
CA PRO A 176 12.20 -8.68 8.92
C PRO A 176 11.15 -7.71 9.47
N PHE A 177 10.54 -8.04 10.61
CA PHE A 177 9.53 -7.23 11.30
C PHE A 177 9.56 -7.48 12.82
N PRO A 178 8.95 -6.63 13.67
CA PRO A 178 8.89 -6.88 15.11
C PRO A 178 7.94 -8.06 15.41
N ASN A 179 8.51 -9.16 15.91
CA ASN A 179 7.77 -10.39 16.20
C ASN A 179 8.22 -11.11 17.48
N GLN A 180 9.01 -10.43 18.31
CA GLN A 180 9.47 -11.01 19.58
C GLN A 180 8.35 -10.96 20.63
N PRO A 181 8.31 -11.88 21.61
CA PRO A 181 7.33 -11.83 22.69
C PRO A 181 7.33 -10.49 23.44
N PHE A 182 8.53 -9.95 23.69
CA PHE A 182 8.74 -8.67 24.36
C PHE A 182 9.80 -7.85 23.63
N CYS A 183 9.61 -6.54 23.59
CA CYS A 183 10.59 -5.61 23.05
C CYS A 183 11.70 -5.38 24.07
N ARG A 184 12.95 -5.64 23.65
CA ARG A 184 14.15 -5.21 24.41
C ARG A 184 14.41 -3.74 24.16
N GLN A 185 15.44 -3.18 24.79
CA GLN A 185 15.85 -1.78 24.57
C GLN A 185 16.13 -1.51 23.09
N SER A 186 15.70 -0.34 22.60
CA SER A 186 15.84 0.09 21.20
C SER A 186 15.24 -0.81 20.12
N TYR A 187 14.34 -1.72 20.48
CA TYR A 187 13.61 -2.52 19.50
C TYR A 187 12.52 -1.68 18.86
N LEU A 188 12.33 -1.85 17.55
CA LEU A 188 11.17 -1.29 16.87
C LEU A 188 9.90 -1.89 17.49
N THR A 189 8.90 -1.06 17.76
CA THR A 189 7.61 -1.53 18.26
C THR A 189 6.67 -1.87 17.09
N PRO A 190 5.62 -2.67 17.31
CA PRO A 190 4.56 -2.86 16.32
C PRO A 190 3.97 -1.53 15.83
N GLN A 191 3.72 -0.58 16.74
CA GLN A 191 3.31 0.79 16.41
C GLN A 191 4.31 1.48 15.48
N GLY A 192 5.62 1.37 15.74
CA GLY A 192 6.65 1.94 14.87
C GLY A 192 6.66 1.35 13.46
N ALA A 193 6.41 0.05 13.34
CA ALA A 193 6.23 -0.58 12.02
C ALA A 193 4.96 -0.09 11.32
N VAL A 194 3.84 0.07 12.06
CA VAL A 194 2.60 0.64 11.50
C VAL A 194 2.83 2.07 10.99
N GLN A 195 3.56 2.91 11.72
CA GLN A 195 3.90 4.26 11.25
C GLN A 195 4.58 4.23 9.88
N GLN A 196 5.54 3.33 9.69
CA GLN A 196 6.27 3.23 8.43
C GLN A 196 5.42 2.63 7.30
N LEU A 197 4.56 1.65 7.58
CA LEU A 197 3.56 1.16 6.62
C LEU A 197 2.68 2.30 6.10
N LEU A 198 2.18 3.15 7.02
CA LEU A 198 1.32 4.27 6.65
C LEU A 198 2.09 5.37 5.91
N ASN A 199 3.35 5.62 6.27
CA ASN A 199 4.21 6.53 5.52
C ASN A 199 4.46 6.03 4.09
N GLY A 200 4.72 4.73 3.93
CA GLY A 200 4.86 4.08 2.62
C GLY A 200 3.60 4.26 1.77
N LEU A 201 2.42 4.00 2.34
CA LEU A 201 1.15 4.18 1.63
C LEU A 201 0.90 5.62 1.17
N LYS A 202 1.28 6.62 1.99
CA LYS A 202 1.19 8.03 1.58
C LYS A 202 2.15 8.35 0.45
N ALA A 203 3.39 7.85 0.54
CA ALA A 203 4.38 8.01 -0.50
C ALA A 203 3.91 7.34 -1.81
N LYS A 204 3.29 6.16 -1.74
CA LYS A 204 2.68 5.48 -2.89
C LYS A 204 1.63 6.35 -3.54
N HIS A 205 0.73 6.90 -2.74
CA HIS A 205 -0.35 7.75 -3.23
C HIS A 205 0.20 9.00 -3.96
N LYS A 206 1.19 9.68 -3.39
CA LYS A 206 1.79 10.88 -4.00
C LYS A 206 2.64 10.53 -5.23
N TYR A 207 3.62 9.65 -5.08
CA TYR A 207 4.66 9.49 -6.09
C TYR A 207 4.30 8.48 -7.17
N ILE A 208 3.69 7.36 -6.81
CA ILE A 208 3.35 6.30 -7.78
C ILE A 208 2.00 6.60 -8.41
N ASN A 209 0.96 6.84 -7.61
CA ASN A 209 -0.40 6.94 -8.14
C ASN A 209 -0.68 8.31 -8.79
N HIS A 210 -0.17 9.40 -8.22
CA HIS A 210 -0.47 10.75 -8.70
C HIS A 210 0.61 11.32 -9.63
N LEU A 211 1.89 11.00 -9.38
CA LEU A 211 3.01 11.53 -10.16
C LEU A 211 3.63 10.49 -11.11
N ASP A 212 3.04 9.30 -11.20
CA ASP A 212 3.42 8.21 -12.12
C ASP A 212 4.92 7.89 -12.12
N LEU A 213 5.54 7.81 -10.93
CA LEU A 213 6.98 7.60 -10.76
C LEU A 213 7.54 6.40 -11.55
N PHE A 214 6.71 5.38 -11.82
CA PHE A 214 7.14 4.17 -12.51
C PHE A 214 6.60 4.03 -13.93
N GLU A 215 5.88 5.00 -14.48
CA GLU A 215 5.39 5.02 -15.87
C GLU A 215 4.69 3.71 -16.29
N GLN A 216 3.97 3.08 -15.35
CA GLN A 216 3.29 1.79 -15.50
C GLN A 216 4.19 0.53 -15.68
N ASP A 217 5.52 0.65 -15.75
CA ASP A 217 6.47 -0.45 -15.92
C ASP A 217 7.40 -0.61 -14.69
N PHE A 218 6.81 -0.96 -13.54
CA PHE A 218 7.62 -1.23 -12.34
C PHE A 218 8.56 -2.43 -12.56
N SER A 219 9.83 -2.24 -12.18
CA SER A 219 10.79 -3.34 -12.02
C SER A 219 11.64 -3.10 -10.78
N GLU A 220 12.11 -4.17 -10.15
CA GLU A 220 12.93 -4.11 -8.92
C GLU A 220 14.19 -3.24 -9.10
N ARG A 221 14.73 -3.16 -10.32
CA ARG A 221 15.90 -2.32 -10.64
C ARG A 221 15.65 -0.81 -10.55
N LYS A 222 14.38 -0.38 -10.52
CA LYS A 222 14.01 1.03 -10.38
C LYS A 222 14.02 1.50 -8.91
N VAL A 223 14.25 0.60 -7.96
CA VAL A 223 14.26 0.94 -6.52
C VAL A 223 15.56 0.44 -5.90
N ILE A 224 16.27 1.36 -5.25
CA ILE A 224 17.42 1.04 -4.41
C ILE A 224 17.02 1.33 -2.97
N ALA A 225 17.02 0.30 -2.14
CA ALA A 225 16.79 0.41 -0.70
C ALA A 225 18.08 0.16 0.06
N MET A 226 18.41 1.07 0.97
CA MET A 226 19.56 0.95 1.85
C MET A 226 19.12 1.11 3.29
N SER A 227 19.71 0.34 4.19
CA SER A 227 19.49 0.44 5.64
C SER A 227 20.82 0.42 6.37
N THR A 228 20.86 1.04 7.55
CA THR A 228 21.96 0.82 8.49
C THR A 228 21.94 -0.59 9.06
N VAL A 229 23.01 -0.96 9.76
CA VAL A 229 23.19 -2.26 10.44
C VAL A 229 22.29 -2.47 11.67
N PHE A 230 21.40 -1.52 11.98
CA PHE A 230 20.50 -1.65 13.14
C PHE A 230 19.19 -2.37 12.75
N PRO A 231 18.76 -3.42 13.47
CA PRO A 231 17.54 -4.16 13.14
C PRO A 231 16.28 -3.28 13.03
N ARG A 232 16.18 -2.24 13.87
CA ARG A 232 15.05 -1.30 13.85
C ARG A 232 14.95 -0.49 12.54
N THR A 233 16.07 -0.17 11.90
CA THR A 233 16.06 0.55 10.62
C THR A 233 15.71 -0.40 9.48
N TYR A 234 16.24 -1.62 9.51
CA TYR A 234 15.91 -2.67 8.54
C TYR A 234 14.41 -2.99 8.55
N GLN A 235 13.86 -3.24 9.74
CA GLN A 235 12.42 -3.50 9.93
C GLN A 235 11.55 -2.31 9.50
N SER A 236 12.01 -1.09 9.76
CA SER A 236 11.32 0.13 9.32
C SER A 236 11.34 0.27 7.79
N ALA A 237 12.47 -0.04 7.15
CA ALA A 237 12.60 -0.02 5.70
C ALA A 237 11.66 -1.06 5.05
N ASN A 238 11.62 -2.29 5.56
CA ASN A 238 10.69 -3.32 5.08
C ASN A 238 9.22 -2.89 5.21
N ALA A 239 8.85 -2.32 6.36
CA ALA A 239 7.50 -1.79 6.59
C ALA A 239 7.17 -0.64 5.62
N PHE A 240 8.09 0.30 5.42
CA PHE A 240 7.92 1.40 4.48
C PHE A 240 7.76 0.90 3.05
N LEU A 241 8.68 0.04 2.58
CA LEU A 241 8.67 -0.50 1.23
C LEU A 241 7.40 -1.32 0.95
N TYR A 242 6.92 -2.09 1.93
CA TYR A 242 5.66 -2.83 1.78
C TYR A 242 4.44 -1.92 1.64
N GLY A 243 4.44 -0.75 2.29
CA GLY A 243 3.40 0.26 2.07
C GLY A 243 3.56 1.02 0.76
N PHE A 244 4.81 1.23 0.33
CA PHE A 244 5.16 2.04 -0.83
C PHE A 244 4.93 1.30 -2.16
N LEU A 245 5.33 0.03 -2.25
CA LEU A 245 5.23 -0.79 -3.46
C LEU A 245 3.90 -1.56 -3.49
#